data_AF-A0A316H7S5-F1
#
_entry.id   AF-A0A316H7S5-F1
#
_cell.length_a   1.000
_cell.length_b   1.000
_cell.length_c   1.000
_cell.angle_alpha   90.00
_cell.angle_beta   90.00
_cell.angle_gamma   90.00
#
_symmetry.space_group_name_H-M   'P 1'
#
loop_
_entity.id
_entity.type
_entity.pdbx_description
1 polymer ?
#
loop_
_entity_poly.entity_id
_entity_poly.type
_entity_poly.pdbx_seq_one_letter_code
_entity_poly.pdbx_strand_id
1 'polypeptide(L)' 'MQICLDLLSKGKMNTKKMISHRFPLSKINEAFDTAEQKESTQAVFVALTLDDE' A
#
# COMPACT_ATOMS: atom_id res chain seq x y z
N MET A 1 -13.11 -10.43 -10.23
CA MET A 1 -12.60 -9.69 -9.05
C MET A 1 -13.62 -9.54 -7.91
N GLN A 2 -14.80 -10.15 -8.00
CA GLN A 2 -15.93 -9.93 -7.06
C GLN A 2 -15.69 -10.57 -5.68
N ILE A 3 -15.08 -11.76 -5.66
CA ILE A 3 -14.79 -12.52 -4.42
C ILE A 3 -13.83 -11.77 -3.49
N CYS A 4 -12.75 -11.18 -4.01
CA CYS A 4 -11.77 -10.47 -3.18
C CYS A 4 -12.37 -9.22 -2.54
N LEU A 5 -13.16 -8.45 -3.31
CA LEU A 5 -13.86 -7.27 -2.81
C LEU A 5 -14.94 -7.64 -1.78
N ASP A 6 -15.66 -8.75 -1.99
CA ASP A 6 -16.64 -9.25 -1.02
C ASP A 6 -16.00 -9.69 0.30
N LEU A 7 -14.82 -10.31 0.25
CA LEU A 7 -14.08 -10.70 1.45
C LEU A 7 -13.54 -9.47 2.19
N LEU A 8 -13.08 -8.46 1.46
CA LEU A 8 -12.63 -7.20 2.04
C LEU A 8 -13.80 -6.42 2.67
N SER A 9 -14.92 -6.28 1.95
CA SER A 9 -16.09 -5.52 2.42
C SER A 9 -16.77 -6.18 3.62
N LYS A 10 -16.77 -7.51 3.70
CA LYS A 10 -17.27 -8.28 4.85
C LYS A 10 -16.27 -8.37 6.01
N GLY A 11 -15.10 -7.72 5.91
CA GLY A 11 -14.05 -7.75 6.94
C GLY A 11 -13.35 -9.11 7.10
N LYS A 12 -13.58 -10.05 6.18
CA LYS A 12 -12.96 -11.38 6.17
C LYS A 12 -11.53 -11.36 5.61
N MET A 13 -11.10 -10.23 5.04
CA MET A 13 -9.74 -10.02 4.54
C MET A 13 -9.20 -8.68 5.05
N ASN A 14 -8.12 -8.72 5.83
CA ASN A 14 -7.45 -7.51 6.34
C ASN A 14 -6.30 -7.11 5.43
N THR A 15 -6.60 -6.29 4.42
CA THR A 15 -5.60 -5.76 3.47
C THR A 15 -4.69 -4.70 4.08
N LYS A 16 -5.05 -4.09 5.21
CA LYS A 16 -4.19 -3.09 5.87
C LYS A 16 -2.83 -3.69 6.26
N LYS A 17 -2.80 -4.97 6.63
CA LYS A 17 -1.56 -5.70 6.95
C LYS A 17 -0.66 -5.96 5.74
N MET A 18 -1.17 -5.77 4.53
CA MET A 18 -0.40 -5.93 3.29
C MET A 18 0.31 -4.64 2.88
N ILE A 19 -0.04 -3.51 3.50
CA ILE A 19 0.62 -2.21 3.29
C ILE A 19 1.97 -2.26 4.00
N SER A 20 3.02 -2.53 3.22
CA SER A 20 4.41 -2.58 3.71
C SER A 20 4.98 -1.19 3.99
N HIS A 21 4.63 -0.20 3.18
CA HIS A 21 5.19 1.15 3.27
C HIS A 21 4.11 2.22 3.10
N ARG A 22 4.27 3.32 3.82
CA ARG A 22 3.42 4.51 3.74
C ARG A 22 4.30 5.72 3.51
N PHE A 23 3.94 6.53 2.52
CA PHE A 23 4.64 7.78 2.23
C PHE A 23 3.64 8.92 2.20
N PRO A 24 3.99 10.09 2.76
CA PRO A 24 3.20 11.30 2.54
C PRO A 24 3.25 11.70 1.07
N LEU A 25 2.24 12.43 0.60
CA LEU A 25 2.15 12.87 -0.80
C LEU A 25 3.34 13.73 -1.22
N SER A 26 3.91 14.50 -0.29
CA SER A 26 5.16 15.25 -0.48
C SER A 26 6.35 14.38 -0.92
N LYS A 27 6.32 13.08 -0.60
CA LYS A 27 7.35 12.08 -0.95
C LYS A 27 6.92 11.11 -2.06
N ILE A 28 6.04 11.55 -2.95
CA ILE A 28 5.48 10.69 -4.01
C ILE A 28 6.55 9.98 -4.86
N ASN A 29 7.66 10.64 -5.19
CA ASN A 29 8.73 10.03 -5.99
C ASN A 29 9.39 8.86 -5.25
N GLU A 30 9.71 9.03 -3.96
CA GLU A 30 10.27 7.97 -3.10
C GLU A 30 9.31 6.78 -2.97
N ALA A 31 8.00 7.06 -2.93
CA ALA A 31 6.97 6.03 -2.92
C ALA A 31 6.94 5.21 -4.22
N PHE A 32 7.10 5.87 -5.37
CA PHE A 32 7.19 5.19 -6.66
C PHE A 32 8.47 4.38 -6.80
N ASP A 33 9.62 4.93 -6.42
CA ASP A 33 10.91 4.23 -6.45
C ASP A 33 10.85 2.96 -5.58
N THR A 34 10.26 3.05 -4.39
CA THR A 34 10.06 1.91 -3.48
C THR A 34 9.12 0.86 -4.07
N ALA A 35 8.07 1.30 -4.78
CA ALA A 35 7.11 0.40 -5.43
C ALA A 35 7.70 -0.31 -6.67
N GLU A 36 8.64 0.33 -7.36
CA GLU A 36 9.36 -0.24 -8.52
C GLU A 36 10.42 -1.24 -8.06
N GLN A 37 11.15 -0.92 -6.98
CA GLN A 37 12.22 -1.76 -6.44
C GLN A 37 11.71 -2.86 -5.50
N LYS A 38 10.76 -3.68 -5.95
CA LYS A 38 10.12 -4.72 -5.11
C LYS A 38 11.09 -5.77 -4.56
N GLU A 39 12.11 -6.12 -5.32
CA GLU A 39 13.06 -7.17 -4.95
C GLU A 39 14.03 -6.74 -3.83
N SER A 40 14.40 -5.46 -3.78
CA SER A 40 15.31 -4.93 -2.75
C SER A 40 14.57 -4.39 -1.52
N THR A 41 13.37 -3.84 -1.71
CA THR A 41 12.59 -3.21 -0.63
C THR A 41 11.58 -4.13 0.04
N GLN A 42 11.36 -5.33 -0.52
CA GLN A 42 10.31 -6.27 -0.11
C GLN A 42 8.91 -5.62 -0.09
N ALA A 43 8.70 -4.57 -0.88
CA ALA A 43 7.45 -3.84 -0.92
C ALA A 43 6.32 -4.72 -1.48
N VAL A 44 5.34 -5.04 -0.62
CA VAL A 44 4.13 -5.78 -0.98
C VAL A 44 3.03 -4.82 -1.45
N PHE A 45 2.88 -3.68 -0.76
CA PHE A 45 1.97 -2.61 -1.14
C PHE A 45 2.46 -1.28 -0.56
N VAL A 46 2.49 -0.23 -1.38
CA VAL A 46 2.89 1.12 -1.00
C VAL A 46 1.65 2.00 -1.00
N ALA A 47 1.39 2.70 0.10
CA ALA A 47 0.25 3.60 0.22
C ALA A 47 0.72 5.05 0.32
N LEU A 48 0.01 5.95 -0.36
CA LEU A 48 0.17 7.39 -0.22
C LEU A 48 -0.80 7.94 0.82
N THR A 49 -0.32 8.81 1.69
CA THR A 49 -1.12 9.53 2.69
C THR A 49 -1.12 11.02 2.37
N LEU A 50 -2.23 11.71 2.67
CA LEU A 50 -2.34 13.16 2.46
C LEU A 50 -1.79 13.97 3.65
N ASP A 51 -1.39 13.29 4.73
CA ASP A 51 -0.97 13.91 5.97
C ASP A 51 0.50 14.34 5.88
N ASP A 52 0.74 15.66 5.90
CA ASP A 52 2.02 16.33 6.15
C ASP A 52 1.96 17.05 7.52
N GLU A 53 1.35 16.42 8.54
CA GLU A 53 1.37 16.87 9.95
C GLU A 53 2.47 16.17 10.77
#